data_AF-A0AAV1S5Y5-F1
#
_entry.id   AF-A0AAV1S5Y5-F1
#
_cell.length_a   1.000
_cell.length_b   1.000
_cell.length_c   1.000
_cell.angle_alpha   90.00
_cell.angle_beta   90.00
_cell.angle_gamma   90.00
#
_symmetry.space_group_name_H-M   'P 1'
#
loop_
_entity.id
_entity.type
_entity.pdbx_description
1 polymer ?
#
loop_
_entity_poly.entity_id
_entity_poly.type
_entity_poly.pdbx_seq_one_letter_code
_entity_poly.pdbx_strand_id
1 'polypeptide(L)'
;MRKDCQPPSSVLTGATASKVPACLETKPLVATLLALTLVMLLWSLPPYYQNLLSTTTRSTCSAPETTVSLSNGSSSFTSTSLSDQKYLSSSSSSPNADPNKRIFQAYGNAAALFVLMGAYRGGPTTFAVVGLASKPIHVFGRPWYKCEWISNNGSSIRAKAYKILPDWGYGRVYTVVVVNCTFSVNPNQANAGGRLMVNAYYGESQRKYEKFTALEEPPGSYNESKYHPPYPYEYVYCGSSLYGNLSASRIREWMAYHAWFFGPSSHFVFHDAGGVSPEVRAAFEPWVRAGRVTVQDIRGQAEFDGYYHNQFLVVNDCLHRYRYSANWTFYFDVDEYIYLPERNSTLESVLKDFSNYTQFTIEQNPMSSELCFNDPTQDYPRQWGFEKLLFRESRTGIRRDRKYAIQAKNAYATGVHMSENVIGKTLHQTETKIRYYHYHNSIQVLGELCRKFLPLSAKNNVTWYDKLPYVYDDSMKKLATTIKEFERNTIGPVQAYS
;
A
#
# COMPACT_ATOMS: atom_id res chain seq x y z
N MET A 1 -38.53 58.02 -6.26
CA MET A 1 -39.93 58.40 -6.49
C MET A 1 -40.47 57.57 -7.65
N ARG A 2 -41.47 56.72 -7.32
CA ARG A 2 -42.51 56.08 -8.14
C ARG A 2 -42.57 56.30 -9.66
N LYS A 3 -42.73 55.18 -10.40
CA LYS A 3 -43.84 54.76 -11.31
C LYS A 3 -43.25 54.00 -12.51
N ASP A 4 -43.41 52.69 -12.65
CA ASP A 4 -44.61 51.85 -12.91
C ASP A 4 -45.17 51.94 -14.35
N CYS A 5 -45.27 50.74 -14.95
CA CYS A 5 -46.33 50.24 -15.86
C CYS A 5 -46.47 50.88 -17.26
N GLN A 6 -46.85 50.19 -18.35
CA GLN A 6 -47.09 48.79 -18.78
C GLN A 6 -47.42 48.89 -20.31
N PRO A 7 -47.69 47.79 -21.06
CA PRO A 7 -47.53 47.69 -22.52
C PRO A 7 -48.76 48.11 -23.35
N PRO A 8 -48.72 47.98 -24.69
CA PRO A 8 -49.58 46.96 -25.30
C PRO A 8 -49.06 46.26 -26.58
N SER A 9 -49.41 44.97 -26.66
CA SER A 9 -49.86 44.14 -27.78
C SER A 9 -49.77 44.64 -29.24
N SER A 10 -49.22 43.81 -30.12
CA SER A 10 -49.94 43.20 -31.26
C SER A 10 -49.06 42.20 -32.02
N VAL A 11 -49.71 41.28 -32.71
CA VAL A 11 -49.23 39.99 -33.21
C VAL A 11 -49.27 40.00 -34.74
N LEU A 12 -48.36 39.22 -35.35
CA LEU A 12 -48.34 38.61 -36.70
C LEU A 12 -47.41 39.15 -37.81
N THR A 13 -46.66 38.16 -38.31
CA THR A 13 -46.20 37.90 -39.69
C THR A 13 -45.02 38.65 -40.28
N GLY A 14 -44.00 37.88 -40.68
CA GLY A 14 -42.95 38.33 -41.59
C GLY A 14 -41.71 37.45 -41.53
N ALA A 15 -41.73 36.32 -42.25
CA ALA A 15 -40.53 35.52 -42.50
C ALA A 15 -39.48 36.37 -43.24
N THR A 16 -38.27 36.50 -42.68
CA THR A 16 -37.05 36.76 -43.45
C THR A 16 -35.85 36.10 -42.76
N ALA A 17 -35.12 35.31 -43.54
CA ALA A 17 -33.88 34.67 -43.15
C ALA A 17 -32.83 35.73 -42.80
N SER A 18 -32.40 35.78 -41.53
CA SER A 18 -31.23 36.54 -41.12
C SER A 18 -29.99 35.64 -41.13
N LYS A 19 -29.06 36.02 -42.01
CA LYS A 19 -27.70 35.48 -42.10
C LYS A 19 -26.97 35.72 -40.78
N VAL A 20 -26.53 34.65 -40.12
CA VAL A 20 -25.54 34.73 -39.04
C VAL A 20 -24.15 34.87 -39.68
N PRO A 21 -23.31 35.84 -39.27
CA PRO A 21 -22.00 36.04 -39.86
C PRO A 21 -21.03 34.96 -39.39
N ALA A 22 -20.48 34.22 -40.34
CA ALA A 22 -19.40 33.27 -40.13
C ALA A 22 -18.08 34.03 -39.95
N CYS A 23 -17.64 34.20 -38.71
CA CYS A 23 -16.28 34.59 -38.35
C CYS A 23 -15.73 33.70 -37.22
N LEU A 24 -15.85 32.38 -37.34
CA LEU A 24 -14.88 31.48 -36.71
C LEU A 24 -13.83 31.16 -37.77
N GLU A 25 -12.64 31.74 -37.63
CA GLU A 25 -11.49 31.27 -38.38
C GLU A 25 -11.32 29.78 -38.10
N THR A 26 -11.52 28.95 -39.13
CA THR A 26 -11.45 27.50 -39.04
C THR A 26 -10.03 27.00 -38.74
N LYS A 27 -9.02 27.81 -39.06
CA LYS A 27 -7.59 27.49 -38.88
C LYS A 27 -7.17 27.34 -37.41
N PRO A 28 -7.43 28.30 -36.49
CA PRO A 28 -7.07 28.14 -35.08
C PRO A 28 -7.87 27.02 -34.39
N LEU A 29 -9.13 26.80 -34.79
CA LEU A 29 -9.95 25.70 -34.25
C LEU A 29 -9.39 24.32 -34.66
N VAL A 30 -9.04 24.16 -35.94
CA VAL A 30 -8.43 22.91 -36.43
C VAL A 30 -7.04 22.70 -35.82
N ALA A 31 -6.24 23.77 -35.67
CA ALA A 31 -4.93 23.69 -35.03
C ALA A 31 -5.03 23.28 -33.54
N THR A 32 -6.01 23.82 -32.80
CA THR A 32 -6.23 23.43 -31.40
C THR A 32 -6.73 22.00 -31.27
N LEU A 33 -7.63 21.55 -32.17
CA LEU A 33 -8.06 20.15 -32.22
C LEU A 33 -6.93 19.18 -32.59
N LEU A 34 -6.06 19.54 -33.52
CA LEU A 34 -4.88 18.75 -33.88
C LEU A 34 -3.85 18.70 -32.74
N ALA A 35 -3.63 19.81 -32.03
CA ALA A 35 -2.76 19.84 -30.87
C ALA A 35 -3.31 18.98 -29.71
N LEU A 36 -4.62 19.09 -29.42
CA LEU A 36 -5.28 18.29 -28.39
C LEU A 36 -5.25 16.79 -28.74
N THR A 37 -5.51 16.43 -29.99
CA THR A 37 -5.43 15.03 -30.43
C THR A 37 -4.00 14.50 -30.35
N LEU A 38 -2.98 15.29 -30.72
CA LEU A 38 -1.58 14.89 -30.57
C LEU A 38 -1.17 14.69 -29.11
N VAL A 39 -1.59 15.59 -28.21
CA VAL A 39 -1.35 15.45 -26.77
C VAL A 39 -2.04 14.20 -26.22
N MET A 40 -3.30 13.96 -26.58
CA MET A 40 -4.02 12.74 -26.18
C MET A 40 -3.36 11.48 -26.74
N LEU A 41 -2.82 11.51 -27.96
CA LEU A 41 -2.13 10.39 -28.57
C LEU A 41 -0.79 10.11 -27.86
N LEU A 42 -0.01 11.15 -27.55
CA LEU A 42 1.23 11.04 -26.77
C LEU A 42 0.97 10.55 -25.35
N TRP A 43 -0.16 10.93 -24.75
CA TRP A 43 -0.56 10.49 -23.41
C TRP A 43 -1.12 9.05 -23.39
N SER A 44 -1.61 8.58 -24.54
CA SER A 44 -2.14 7.22 -24.73
C SER A 44 -1.06 6.20 -25.13
N LEU A 45 0.15 6.65 -25.46
CA LEU A 45 1.29 5.77 -25.70
C LEU A 45 1.85 5.29 -24.35
N PRO A 46 1.93 3.97 -24.08
CA PRO A 46 2.57 3.42 -22.88
C PRO A 46 4.05 3.89 -22.80
N PRO A 47 4.65 3.99 -21.60
CA PRO A 47 6.02 4.47 -21.47
C PRO A 47 7.01 3.41 -21.98
N TYR A 48 7.38 3.51 -23.26
CA TYR A 48 8.44 2.69 -23.88
C TYR A 48 9.82 3.38 -23.88
N TYR A 49 10.00 4.46 -23.10
CA TYR A 49 11.25 5.24 -23.08
C TYR A 49 12.32 4.79 -22.08
N GLN A 50 12.27 3.56 -21.57
CA GLN A 50 13.37 2.99 -20.76
C GLN A 50 14.14 1.86 -21.46
N ASN A 51 13.71 1.34 -22.61
CA ASN A 51 14.37 0.20 -23.28
C ASN A 51 15.16 0.56 -24.54
N LEU A 52 15.39 1.85 -24.82
CA LEU A 52 16.12 2.31 -26.01
C LEU A 52 17.56 2.79 -25.75
N LEU A 53 18.06 2.72 -24.50
CA LEU A 53 19.42 3.16 -24.15
C LEU A 53 20.29 2.10 -23.47
N SER A 54 19.89 0.82 -23.47
CA SER A 54 20.71 -0.28 -22.97
C SER A 54 20.94 -1.32 -24.06
N THR A 55 21.83 -1.01 -24.99
CA THR A 55 22.47 -2.01 -25.86
C THR A 55 23.97 -2.05 -25.57
N THR A 56 24.53 -3.25 -25.67
CA THR A 56 25.90 -3.70 -25.28
C THR A 56 25.98 -4.03 -23.79
N THR A 57 26.15 -5.29 -23.33
CA THR A 57 26.92 -6.44 -23.83
C THR A 57 26.20 -7.76 -23.54
N ARG A 58 26.13 -8.65 -24.55
CA ARG A 58 25.71 -10.06 -24.41
C ARG A 58 26.86 -10.87 -23.82
N SER A 59 26.60 -11.62 -22.76
CA SER A 59 27.42 -12.75 -22.33
C SER A 59 26.62 -14.03 -22.49
N THR A 60 27.11 -14.88 -23.39
CA THR A 60 26.65 -16.23 -23.73
C THR A 60 26.94 -17.20 -22.59
N CYS A 61 25.93 -17.91 -22.09
CA CYS A 61 26.11 -19.16 -21.35
C CYS A 61 25.05 -20.18 -21.82
N SER A 62 25.57 -21.25 -22.41
CA SER A 62 24.85 -22.42 -22.91
C SER A 62 24.33 -23.28 -21.77
N ALA A 63 23.11 -23.83 -21.91
CA ALA A 63 22.61 -24.94 -21.10
C ALA A 63 22.55 -26.21 -21.97
N PRO A 64 22.89 -27.40 -21.46
CA PRO A 64 22.86 -28.63 -22.24
C PRO A 64 21.45 -29.21 -22.32
N GLU A 65 21.11 -29.74 -23.49
CA GLU A 65 19.91 -30.51 -23.77
C GLU A 65 19.99 -31.91 -23.15
N THR A 66 19.00 -32.28 -22.33
CA THR A 66 18.76 -33.67 -21.93
C THR A 66 17.58 -34.23 -22.72
N THR A 67 17.92 -35.10 -23.67
CA THR A 67 16.99 -35.94 -24.43
C THR A 67 16.31 -36.97 -23.53
N VAL A 68 14.97 -36.99 -23.49
CA VAL A 68 14.19 -38.10 -22.92
C VAL A 68 13.39 -38.76 -24.04
N SER A 69 13.68 -40.05 -24.23
CA SER A 69 13.12 -40.97 -25.20
C SER A 69 11.64 -41.27 -24.96
N LEU A 70 10.84 -41.18 -26.02
CA LEU A 70 9.44 -41.61 -26.07
C LEU A 70 9.34 -43.14 -26.06
N SER A 71 8.47 -43.68 -25.21
CA SER A 71 7.93 -45.04 -25.34
C SER A 71 6.42 -44.97 -25.55
N ASN A 72 5.99 -45.57 -26.66
CA ASN A 72 4.60 -45.69 -27.10
C ASN A 72 3.85 -46.70 -26.21
N GLY A 73 2.78 -46.25 -25.56
CA GLY A 73 1.76 -47.10 -24.97
C GLY A 73 0.39 -46.64 -25.46
N SER A 74 -0.22 -47.41 -26.36
CA SER A 74 -1.57 -47.18 -26.86
C SER A 74 -2.61 -47.58 -25.80
N SER A 75 -3.50 -46.66 -25.44
CA SER A 75 -4.76 -47.01 -24.78
C SER A 75 -5.88 -46.06 -25.20
N SER A 76 -7.02 -46.66 -25.50
CA SER A 76 -8.25 -46.12 -26.09
C SER A 76 -8.74 -44.78 -25.57
N PHE A 77 -9.07 -43.88 -26.49
CA PHE A 77 -9.79 -42.64 -26.22
C PHE A 77 -11.29 -42.91 -25.96
N THR A 78 -11.72 -42.72 -24.72
CA THR A 78 -13.11 -42.39 -24.39
C THR A 78 -13.18 -40.89 -24.12
N SER A 79 -14.00 -40.20 -24.91
CA SER A 79 -14.25 -38.77 -24.81
C SER A 79 -15.13 -38.47 -23.58
N THR A 80 -14.52 -37.97 -22.52
CA THR A 80 -15.23 -37.39 -21.36
C THR A 80 -14.79 -35.95 -21.15
N SER A 81 -15.77 -35.05 -21.11
CA SER A 81 -15.62 -33.60 -21.01
C SER A 81 -14.79 -33.16 -19.80
N LEU A 82 -13.67 -32.47 -20.05
CA LEU A 82 -12.76 -31.88 -19.07
C LEU A 82 -13.27 -30.58 -18.43
N SER A 83 -14.58 -30.48 -18.17
CA SER A 83 -15.21 -29.24 -17.64
C SER A 83 -15.80 -29.35 -16.24
N ASP A 84 -15.60 -30.46 -15.52
CA ASP A 84 -16.12 -30.60 -14.15
C ASP A 84 -15.16 -31.40 -13.26
N GLN A 85 -14.03 -30.80 -12.86
CA GLN A 85 -13.27 -31.25 -11.69
C GLN A 85 -12.26 -30.18 -11.20
N LYS A 86 -12.78 -29.00 -10.84
CA LYS A 86 -12.06 -28.08 -9.94
C LYS A 86 -13.02 -27.28 -9.07
N TYR A 87 -13.97 -27.98 -8.46
CA TYR A 87 -14.79 -27.46 -7.37
C TYR A 87 -14.80 -28.46 -6.24
N LEU A 88 -13.90 -28.23 -5.28
CA LEU A 88 -13.98 -28.61 -3.87
C LEU A 88 -12.63 -28.24 -3.21
N SER A 89 -12.44 -26.95 -2.97
CA SER A 89 -11.65 -26.53 -1.82
C SER A 89 -12.63 -25.92 -0.84
N SER A 90 -13.29 -26.79 -0.08
CA SER A 90 -13.81 -26.43 1.23
C SER A 90 -12.73 -25.65 1.97
N SER A 91 -13.08 -24.50 2.53
CA SER A 91 -12.31 -23.78 3.55
C SER A 91 -12.29 -24.58 4.86
N SER A 92 -11.90 -25.85 4.79
CA SER A 92 -11.42 -26.58 5.95
C SER A 92 -10.06 -25.99 6.26
N SER A 93 -10.01 -25.14 7.28
CA SER A 93 -8.78 -24.83 8.02
C SER A 93 -8.09 -26.15 8.33
N SER A 94 -7.06 -26.51 7.56
CA SER A 94 -6.15 -27.56 7.97
C SER A 94 -5.63 -27.17 9.35
N PRO A 95 -5.65 -28.07 10.35
CA PRO A 95 -5.14 -27.78 11.69
C PRO A 95 -3.66 -27.33 11.71
N ASN A 96 -2.96 -27.42 10.57
CA ASN A 96 -1.57 -27.00 10.37
C ASN A 96 -1.39 -25.79 9.43
N ALA A 97 -2.44 -25.02 9.11
CA ALA A 97 -2.30 -23.83 8.27
C ALA A 97 -1.60 -22.71 9.05
N ASP A 98 -0.49 -22.19 8.51
CA ASP A 98 0.21 -21.03 9.09
C ASP A 98 -0.73 -19.80 9.11
N PRO A 99 -1.08 -19.25 10.29
CA PRO A 99 -2.00 -18.12 10.42
C PRO A 99 -1.48 -16.82 9.79
N ASN A 100 -0.17 -16.76 9.49
CA ASN A 100 0.46 -15.61 8.85
C ASN A 100 0.60 -15.77 7.33
N LYS A 101 0.21 -16.90 6.75
CA LYS A 101 0.23 -17.09 5.30
C LYS A 101 -1.06 -16.60 4.67
N ARG A 102 -0.94 -15.70 3.69
CA ARG A 102 -2.08 -15.17 2.93
C ARG A 102 -2.34 -16.02 1.70
N ILE A 103 -3.61 -16.37 1.52
CA ILE A 103 -4.10 -17.18 0.41
C ILE A 103 -4.85 -16.27 -0.54
N PHE A 104 -4.63 -16.47 -1.83
CA PHE A 104 -5.27 -15.73 -2.91
C PHE A 104 -6.23 -16.68 -3.63
N GLN A 105 -7.52 -16.36 -3.61
CA GLN A 105 -8.56 -17.20 -4.21
C GLN A 105 -9.19 -16.47 -5.39
N ALA A 106 -8.92 -16.96 -6.60
CA ALA A 106 -9.46 -16.39 -7.83
C ALA A 106 -10.86 -16.94 -8.14
N TYR A 107 -11.77 -16.03 -8.48
CA TYR A 107 -13.15 -16.31 -8.86
C TYR A 107 -13.44 -15.70 -10.23
N GLY A 108 -14.07 -16.49 -11.11
CA GLY A 108 -14.41 -16.11 -12.47
C GLY A 108 -13.39 -16.52 -13.53
N ASN A 109 -13.59 -16.03 -14.75
CA ASN A 109 -12.86 -16.52 -15.93
C ASN A 109 -11.57 -15.72 -16.21
N ALA A 110 -10.62 -16.35 -16.90
CA ALA A 110 -9.39 -15.75 -17.40
C ALA A 110 -8.62 -14.97 -16.31
N ALA A 111 -8.52 -13.64 -16.42
CA ALA A 111 -7.85 -12.77 -15.45
C ALA A 111 -8.63 -12.57 -14.13
N ALA A 112 -9.57 -13.48 -13.80
CA ALA A 112 -10.46 -13.45 -12.65
C ALA A 112 -11.34 -12.18 -12.54
N LEU A 113 -12.62 -12.37 -12.20
CA LEU A 113 -13.47 -11.25 -11.82
C LEU A 113 -13.04 -10.67 -10.48
N PHE A 114 -12.65 -11.54 -9.55
CA PHE A 114 -12.18 -11.15 -8.23
C PHE A 114 -11.17 -12.17 -7.70
N VAL A 115 -10.10 -11.70 -7.09
CA VAL A 115 -9.11 -12.51 -6.38
C VAL A 115 -9.16 -12.08 -4.93
N LEU A 116 -9.76 -12.90 -4.09
CA LEU A 116 -9.90 -12.66 -2.66
C LEU A 116 -8.55 -12.87 -1.97
N MET A 117 -8.05 -11.85 -1.28
CA MET A 117 -6.91 -11.98 -0.34
C MET A 117 -7.40 -12.08 1.11
N GLY A 118 -8.44 -11.32 1.47
CA GLY A 118 -8.99 -11.37 2.82
C GLY A 118 -10.30 -10.59 2.96
N ALA A 119 -11.03 -10.89 4.03
CA ALA A 119 -12.22 -10.16 4.42
C ALA A 119 -12.22 -9.93 5.93
N TYR A 120 -12.80 -8.81 6.35
CA TYR A 120 -12.65 -8.31 7.71
C TYR A 120 -13.96 -7.73 8.21
N ARG A 121 -14.32 -8.06 9.45
CA ARG A 121 -15.37 -7.36 10.17
C ARG A 121 -14.89 -5.96 10.52
N GLY A 122 -15.43 -4.96 9.85
CA GLY A 122 -15.02 -3.56 9.93
C GLY A 122 -15.80 -2.72 10.94
N GLY A 123 -16.59 -3.35 11.82
CA GLY A 123 -17.48 -2.71 12.79
C GLY A 123 -18.74 -3.55 13.05
N PRO A 124 -19.67 -3.11 13.92
CA PRO A 124 -20.89 -3.86 14.23
C PRO A 124 -21.78 -4.16 13.02
N THR A 125 -21.76 -3.34 11.96
CA THR A 125 -22.63 -3.54 10.78
C THR A 125 -21.87 -3.56 9.45
N THR A 126 -20.54 -3.49 9.49
CA THR A 126 -19.70 -3.26 8.32
C THR A 126 -18.67 -4.36 8.13
N PHE A 127 -18.37 -4.67 6.86
CA PHE A 127 -17.34 -5.62 6.46
C PHE A 127 -16.54 -5.04 5.29
N ALA A 128 -15.25 -5.33 5.24
CA ALA A 128 -14.39 -4.99 4.11
C ALA A 128 -13.85 -6.26 3.49
N VAL A 129 -14.04 -6.45 2.19
CA VAL A 129 -13.47 -7.55 1.41
C VAL A 129 -12.40 -6.98 0.50
N VAL A 130 -11.16 -7.41 0.71
CA VAL A 130 -9.96 -6.89 0.07
C VAL A 130 -9.44 -7.91 -0.93
N GLY A 131 -9.22 -7.46 -2.16
CA GLY A 131 -8.78 -8.33 -3.23
C GLY A 131 -8.23 -7.58 -4.43
N LEU A 132 -7.87 -8.37 -5.44
CA LEU A 132 -7.52 -7.88 -6.77
C LEU A 132 -8.66 -8.18 -7.74
N ALA A 133 -8.74 -7.45 -8.83
CA ALA A 133 -9.65 -7.74 -9.93
C ALA A 133 -9.01 -7.39 -11.26
N SER A 134 -9.47 -8.02 -12.33
CA SER A 134 -9.03 -7.70 -13.68
C SER A 134 -9.26 -6.21 -14.00
N LYS A 135 -8.18 -5.48 -14.29
CA LYS A 135 -8.25 -4.06 -14.67
C LYS A 135 -9.08 -3.85 -15.95
N PRO A 136 -8.92 -4.64 -17.04
CA PRO A 136 -9.79 -4.53 -18.21
C PRO A 136 -11.28 -4.69 -17.90
N ILE A 137 -11.66 -5.67 -17.08
CA ILE A 137 -13.06 -5.84 -16.67
C ILE A 137 -13.53 -4.59 -15.89
N HIS A 138 -12.69 -4.05 -15.01
CA HIS A 138 -13.01 -2.84 -14.25
C HIS A 138 -13.23 -1.60 -15.12
N VAL A 139 -12.41 -1.43 -16.16
CA VAL A 139 -12.49 -0.28 -17.07
C VAL A 139 -13.70 -0.41 -18.02
N PHE A 140 -13.89 -1.56 -18.64
CA PHE A 140 -14.88 -1.74 -19.71
C PHE A 140 -16.18 -2.40 -19.27
N GLY A 141 -16.11 -3.39 -18.37
CA GLY A 141 -17.26 -4.14 -17.89
C GLY A 141 -18.03 -3.45 -16.76
N ARG A 142 -17.37 -2.56 -16.00
CA ARG A 142 -17.95 -1.83 -14.85
C ARG A 142 -18.59 -2.79 -13.82
N PRO A 143 -17.81 -3.72 -13.24
CA PRO A 143 -18.30 -4.70 -12.29
C PRO A 143 -18.80 -4.02 -11.02
N TRP A 144 -19.76 -4.65 -10.37
CA TRP A 144 -20.38 -4.21 -9.12
C TRP A 144 -20.66 -5.41 -8.23
N TYR A 145 -20.94 -5.14 -6.95
CA TYR A 145 -20.97 -6.16 -5.92
C TYR A 145 -22.24 -6.06 -5.06
N LYS A 146 -22.72 -7.19 -4.57
CA LYS A 146 -23.71 -7.29 -3.47
C LYS A 146 -23.16 -8.16 -2.37
N CYS A 147 -23.51 -7.83 -1.13
CA CYS A 147 -23.16 -8.65 0.02
C CYS A 147 -24.42 -9.26 0.62
N GLU A 148 -24.31 -10.49 1.09
CA GLU A 148 -25.37 -11.23 1.74
C GLU A 148 -24.78 -11.92 2.97
N TRP A 149 -25.30 -11.63 4.15
CA TRP A 149 -25.00 -12.39 5.34
C TRP A 149 -25.95 -13.57 5.42
N ILE A 150 -25.43 -14.78 5.57
CA ILE A 150 -26.20 -16.00 5.81
C ILE A 150 -25.89 -16.48 7.22
N SER A 151 -26.85 -16.34 8.12
CA SER A 151 -26.74 -16.82 9.49
C SER A 151 -26.77 -18.35 9.54
N ASN A 152 -26.15 -18.94 10.55
CA ASN A 152 -26.18 -20.40 10.77
C ASN A 152 -27.60 -20.95 10.99
N ASN A 153 -28.55 -20.10 11.38
CA ASN A 153 -29.96 -20.46 11.49
C ASN A 153 -30.74 -20.41 10.15
N GLY A 154 -30.05 -20.13 9.03
CA GLY A 154 -30.64 -20.10 7.69
C GLY A 154 -31.24 -18.76 7.26
N SER A 155 -31.36 -17.78 8.16
CA SER A 155 -31.79 -16.42 7.80
C SER A 155 -30.73 -15.70 6.95
N SER A 156 -31.18 -14.82 6.04
CA SER A 156 -30.28 -14.02 5.21
C SER A 156 -30.66 -12.54 5.23
N ILE A 157 -29.64 -11.69 5.25
CA ILE A 157 -29.79 -10.23 5.17
C ILE A 157 -28.87 -9.75 4.05
N ARG A 158 -29.35 -8.83 3.21
CA ARG A 158 -28.59 -8.30 2.08
C ARG A 158 -28.19 -6.85 2.31
N ALA A 159 -27.03 -6.50 1.78
CA ALA A 159 -26.49 -5.15 1.82
C ALA A 159 -26.01 -4.73 0.44
N LYS A 160 -26.14 -3.43 0.15
CA LYS A 160 -25.47 -2.83 -1.00
C LYS A 160 -23.98 -2.73 -0.67
N ALA A 161 -23.15 -3.16 -1.61
CA ALA A 161 -21.71 -3.00 -1.49
C ALA A 161 -21.26 -1.69 -2.13
N TYR A 162 -20.27 -1.04 -1.52
CA TYR A 162 -19.55 0.06 -2.12
C TYR A 162 -18.17 -0.42 -2.58
N LYS A 163 -17.86 -0.15 -3.85
CA LYS A 163 -16.61 -0.54 -4.49
C LYS A 163 -15.62 0.62 -4.43
N ILE A 164 -14.43 0.38 -3.90
CA ILE A 164 -13.34 1.36 -3.82
C ILE A 164 -12.14 0.82 -4.59
N LEU A 165 -11.51 1.68 -5.40
CA LEU A 165 -10.26 1.39 -6.13
C LEU A 165 -9.14 2.27 -5.56
N PRO A 166 -8.43 1.81 -4.51
CA PRO A 166 -7.47 2.64 -3.79
C PRO A 166 -6.14 2.82 -4.52
N ASP A 167 -5.92 2.10 -5.61
CA ASP A 167 -4.68 2.15 -6.40
C ASP A 167 -4.66 3.26 -7.46
N TRP A 168 -5.69 4.11 -7.51
CA TRP A 168 -5.79 5.26 -8.42
C TRP A 168 -5.48 4.95 -9.90
N GLY A 169 -5.75 3.72 -10.33
CA GLY A 169 -5.48 3.28 -11.71
C GLY A 169 -4.04 2.86 -12.00
N TYR A 170 -3.15 2.84 -11.00
CA TYR A 170 -1.78 2.33 -11.11
C TYR A 170 -1.70 0.82 -11.35
N GLY A 171 -2.79 0.07 -11.09
CA GLY A 171 -2.85 -1.37 -11.36
C GLY A 171 -2.40 -1.74 -12.78
N ARG A 172 -1.86 -2.95 -12.94
CA ARG A 172 -1.39 -3.46 -14.25
C ARG A 172 -2.46 -4.36 -14.87
N VAL A 173 -2.23 -5.67 -14.95
CA VAL A 173 -3.28 -6.63 -15.32
C VAL A 173 -4.38 -6.64 -14.25
N TYR A 174 -3.96 -6.52 -13.00
CA TYR A 174 -4.83 -6.47 -11.84
C TYR A 174 -4.84 -5.07 -11.21
N THR A 175 -6.02 -4.66 -10.75
CA THR A 175 -6.27 -3.47 -9.92
C THR A 175 -6.76 -3.90 -8.55
N VAL A 176 -6.46 -3.10 -7.52
CA VAL A 176 -6.90 -3.36 -6.15
C VAL A 176 -8.36 -2.96 -6.00
N VAL A 177 -9.13 -3.80 -5.32
CA VAL A 177 -10.54 -3.55 -5.01
C VAL A 177 -10.79 -3.78 -3.52
N VAL A 178 -11.38 -2.79 -2.87
CA VAL A 178 -11.99 -2.94 -1.56
C VAL A 178 -13.50 -2.88 -1.72
N VAL A 179 -14.18 -3.96 -1.35
CA VAL A 179 -15.63 -4.05 -1.34
C VAL A 179 -16.10 -3.84 0.10
N ASN A 180 -16.70 -2.68 0.36
CA ASN A 180 -17.25 -2.33 1.66
C ASN A 180 -18.74 -2.71 1.72
N CYS A 181 -19.10 -3.66 2.58
CA CYS A 181 -20.46 -4.11 2.82
C CYS A 181 -21.00 -3.46 4.08
N THR A 182 -22.08 -2.66 3.98
CA THR A 182 -22.74 -2.05 5.15
C THR A 182 -24.17 -2.55 5.27
N PHE A 183 -24.46 -3.26 6.36
CA PHE A 183 -25.79 -3.75 6.70
C PHE A 183 -26.57 -2.70 7.51
N SER A 184 -27.90 -2.71 7.42
CA SER A 184 -28.75 -1.80 8.19
C SER A 184 -28.78 -2.11 9.69
N VAL A 185 -28.47 -3.35 10.06
CA VAL A 185 -28.39 -3.86 11.43
C VAL A 185 -27.16 -4.76 11.56
N ASN A 186 -26.75 -5.08 12.79
CA ASN A 186 -25.69 -6.06 13.01
C ASN A 186 -26.20 -7.45 12.59
N PRO A 187 -25.64 -8.05 11.52
CA PRO A 187 -26.20 -9.29 10.98
C PRO A 187 -25.86 -10.53 11.82
N ASN A 188 -24.95 -10.42 12.79
CA ASN A 188 -24.57 -11.48 13.74
C ASN A 188 -24.75 -11.01 15.20
N GLN A 189 -25.78 -10.21 15.49
CA GLN A 189 -26.00 -9.64 16.83
C GLN A 189 -26.18 -10.71 17.92
N ALA A 190 -26.89 -11.79 17.60
CA ALA A 190 -27.09 -12.92 18.51
C ALA A 190 -25.86 -13.82 18.66
N ASN A 191 -24.75 -13.51 17.98
CA ASN A 191 -23.50 -14.26 17.99
C ASN A 191 -23.68 -15.76 17.62
N ALA A 192 -24.70 -16.07 16.83
CA ALA A 192 -25.01 -17.43 16.36
C ALA A 192 -24.04 -17.91 15.27
N GLY A 193 -23.21 -17.02 14.75
CA GLY A 193 -22.29 -17.27 13.66
C GLY A 193 -22.98 -17.22 12.30
N GLY A 194 -22.18 -17.22 11.25
CA GLY A 194 -22.66 -17.14 9.88
C GLY A 194 -21.55 -16.79 8.89
N ARG A 195 -21.97 -16.57 7.65
CA ARG A 195 -21.06 -16.35 6.53
C ARG A 195 -21.42 -15.08 5.78
N LEU A 196 -20.40 -14.29 5.47
CA LEU A 196 -20.48 -13.19 4.51
C LEU A 196 -20.27 -13.76 3.10
N MET A 197 -21.32 -13.69 2.28
CA MET A 197 -21.28 -14.01 0.86
C MET A 197 -21.12 -12.73 0.04
N VAL A 198 -20.31 -12.80 -1.01
CA VAL A 198 -20.17 -11.75 -2.03
C VAL A 198 -20.67 -12.29 -3.36
N ASN A 199 -21.55 -11.51 -3.99
CA ASN A 199 -21.96 -11.69 -5.38
C ASN A 199 -21.26 -10.62 -6.22
N ALA A 200 -20.28 -11.03 -7.03
CA ALA A 200 -19.51 -10.17 -7.93
C ALA A 200 -20.07 -10.26 -9.35
N TYR A 201 -20.57 -9.15 -9.88
CA TYR A 201 -21.21 -9.09 -11.21
C TYR A 201 -20.23 -8.55 -12.25
N TYR A 202 -20.23 -9.14 -13.46
CA TYR A 202 -19.31 -8.76 -14.54
C TYR A 202 -19.61 -7.38 -15.17
N GLY A 203 -20.84 -6.88 -15.01
CA GLY A 203 -21.28 -5.59 -15.53
C GLY A 203 -22.75 -5.32 -15.22
N GLU A 204 -23.40 -4.43 -15.97
CA GLU A 204 -24.78 -3.99 -15.68
C GLU A 204 -25.81 -5.13 -15.66
N SER A 205 -25.58 -6.17 -16.46
CA SER A 205 -26.43 -7.37 -16.48
C SER A 205 -26.27 -8.20 -15.21
N GLN A 206 -27.40 -8.49 -14.57
CA GLN A 206 -27.46 -9.36 -13.38
C GLN A 206 -27.37 -10.86 -13.70
N ARG A 207 -27.31 -11.23 -14.98
CA ARG A 207 -27.39 -12.65 -15.42
C ARG A 207 -26.15 -13.47 -15.08
N LYS A 208 -24.98 -12.83 -15.06
CA LYS A 208 -23.69 -13.50 -14.82
C LYS A 208 -22.98 -12.87 -13.63
N TYR A 209 -22.70 -13.69 -12.62
CA TYR A 209 -21.97 -13.28 -11.44
C TYR A 209 -21.25 -14.47 -10.82
N GLU A 210 -20.19 -14.18 -10.09
CA GLU A 210 -19.51 -15.14 -9.21
C GLU A 210 -20.07 -14.99 -7.80
N LYS A 211 -20.39 -16.10 -7.14
CA LYS A 211 -20.80 -16.13 -5.72
C LYS A 211 -19.76 -16.88 -4.91
N PHE A 212 -19.25 -16.25 -3.86
CA PHE A 212 -18.25 -16.86 -2.99
C PHE A 212 -18.40 -16.41 -1.54
N THR A 213 -17.90 -17.25 -0.62
CA THR A 213 -17.81 -16.92 0.81
C THR A 213 -16.56 -16.09 1.03
N ALA A 214 -16.74 -14.86 1.53
CA ALA A 214 -15.64 -13.95 1.82
C ALA A 214 -15.12 -14.11 3.26
N LEU A 215 -16.04 -14.27 4.23
CA LEU A 215 -15.72 -14.41 5.65
C LEU A 215 -16.69 -15.37 6.31
N GLU A 216 -16.23 -16.11 7.32
CA GLU A 216 -17.07 -16.89 8.22
C GLU A 216 -16.78 -16.47 9.67
N GLU A 217 -17.83 -16.23 10.44
CA GLU A 217 -17.75 -16.00 11.88
C GLU A 217 -18.33 -17.23 12.61
N PRO A 218 -17.52 -17.96 13.39
CA PRO A 218 -18.03 -19.02 14.26
C PRO A 218 -19.03 -18.50 15.30
N PRO A 219 -19.94 -19.35 15.82
CA PRO A 219 -20.75 -18.99 16.98
C PRO A 219 -19.87 -18.53 18.15
N GLY A 220 -20.25 -17.44 18.81
CA GLY A 220 -19.51 -16.88 19.94
C GLY A 220 -18.30 -16.00 19.58
N SER A 221 -17.88 -15.92 18.31
CA SER A 221 -16.66 -15.18 17.93
C SER A 221 -16.82 -13.66 17.83
N TYR A 222 -18.05 -13.17 17.61
CA TYR A 222 -18.31 -11.74 17.51
C TYR A 222 -18.15 -11.08 18.89
N ASN A 223 -17.35 -10.01 18.95
CA ASN A 223 -17.14 -9.24 20.16
C ASN A 223 -17.20 -7.74 19.83
N GLU A 224 -18.26 -7.10 20.27
CA GLU A 224 -18.53 -5.67 20.01
C GLU A 224 -17.52 -4.74 20.69
N SER A 225 -16.96 -5.13 21.85
CA SER A 225 -16.02 -4.26 22.57
C SER A 225 -14.73 -4.01 21.79
N LYS A 226 -14.37 -4.87 20.84
CA LYS A 226 -13.21 -4.69 19.96
C LYS A 226 -13.30 -3.45 19.05
N TYR A 227 -14.49 -2.90 18.85
CA TYR A 227 -14.71 -1.72 17.99
C TYR A 227 -14.65 -0.39 18.76
N HIS A 228 -14.35 -0.44 20.06
CA HIS A 228 -14.28 0.70 20.95
C HIS A 228 -12.96 0.70 21.75
N PRO A 229 -12.42 1.88 22.13
CA PRO A 229 -11.29 1.96 23.04
C PRO A 229 -11.62 1.34 24.43
N PRO A 230 -10.61 0.88 25.19
CA PRO A 230 -9.19 0.96 24.90
C PRO A 230 -8.73 -0.09 23.88
N TYR A 231 -7.87 0.33 22.95
CA TYR A 231 -7.25 -0.56 21.97
C TYR A 231 -5.99 -1.22 22.54
N PRO A 232 -5.57 -2.39 22.02
CA PRO A 232 -4.39 -3.09 22.52
C PRO A 232 -3.07 -2.35 22.27
N TYR A 233 -3.04 -1.45 21.28
CA TYR A 233 -1.86 -0.65 20.95
C TYR A 233 -2.21 0.83 20.89
N GLU A 234 -1.21 1.68 21.11
CA GLU A 234 -1.29 3.10 20.77
C GLU A 234 -0.94 3.31 19.28
N TYR A 235 0.08 2.59 18.80
CA TYR A 235 0.60 2.71 17.44
C TYR A 235 0.66 1.36 16.72
N VAL A 236 0.22 1.32 15.47
CA VAL A 236 0.48 0.21 14.55
C VAL A 236 1.25 0.73 13.35
N TYR A 237 2.30 0.00 12.96
CA TYR A 237 2.96 0.18 11.67
C TYR A 237 2.40 -0.83 10.65
N CYS A 238 2.01 -0.33 9.48
CA CYS A 238 1.62 -1.13 8.33
C CYS A 238 2.58 -0.84 7.16
N GLY A 239 3.48 -1.80 6.91
CA GLY A 239 4.45 -1.69 5.82
C GLY A 239 3.88 -2.02 4.44
N SER A 240 4.59 -1.55 3.41
CA SER A 240 4.43 -2.03 2.04
C SER A 240 5.08 -3.42 1.87
N SER A 241 4.92 -4.02 0.68
CA SER A 241 5.48 -5.34 0.38
C SER A 241 7.01 -5.36 0.53
N LEU A 242 7.54 -6.33 1.28
CA LEU A 242 8.97 -6.59 1.38
C LEU A 242 9.42 -7.53 0.26
N TYR A 243 10.26 -7.05 -0.65
CA TYR A 243 10.74 -7.80 -1.82
C TYR A 243 12.20 -7.47 -2.14
N GLY A 244 12.80 -8.28 -3.01
CA GLY A 244 14.21 -8.11 -3.41
C GLY A 244 15.19 -8.53 -2.33
N ASN A 245 16.45 -8.14 -2.47
CA ASN A 245 17.52 -8.54 -1.55
C ASN A 245 17.65 -7.54 -0.40
N LEU A 246 16.81 -7.70 0.63
CA LEU A 246 16.82 -6.81 1.80
C LEU A 246 18.03 -7.08 2.70
N SER A 247 18.63 -6.00 3.21
CA SER A 247 19.74 -6.06 4.16
C SER A 247 19.23 -6.29 5.58
N ALA A 248 19.61 -7.43 6.17
CA ALA A 248 19.28 -7.78 7.56
C ALA A 248 19.79 -6.74 8.57
N SER A 249 20.97 -6.16 8.33
CA SER A 249 21.52 -5.10 9.20
C SER A 249 20.66 -3.84 9.16
N ARG A 250 20.14 -3.46 7.99
CA ARG A 250 19.28 -2.29 7.83
C ARG A 250 17.90 -2.51 8.45
N ILE A 251 17.35 -3.72 8.29
CA ILE A 251 16.10 -4.11 8.96
C ILE A 251 16.26 -4.09 10.48
N ARG A 252 17.36 -4.63 11.01
CA ARG A 252 17.66 -4.58 12.45
C ARG A 252 17.71 -3.14 12.96
N GLU A 253 18.47 -2.27 12.27
CA GLU A 253 18.58 -0.85 12.61
C GLU A 253 17.22 -0.14 12.58
N TRP A 254 16.46 -0.32 11.51
CA TRP A 254 15.13 0.27 11.36
C TRP A 254 14.20 -0.20 12.47
N MET A 255 14.25 -1.50 12.81
CA MET A 255 13.37 -2.08 13.81
C MET A 255 13.71 -1.59 15.21
N ALA A 256 14.99 -1.57 15.59
CA ALA A 256 15.43 -1.03 16.86
C ALA A 256 15.03 0.44 17.02
N TYR A 257 15.23 1.26 15.98
CA TYR A 257 14.85 2.67 15.98
C TYR A 257 13.35 2.85 16.23
N HIS A 258 12.51 2.20 15.42
CA HIS A 258 11.06 2.43 15.50
C HIS A 258 10.44 1.77 16.73
N ALA A 259 10.99 0.65 17.21
CA ALA A 259 10.57 0.04 18.46
C ALA A 259 10.85 0.94 19.68
N TRP A 260 11.93 1.73 19.65
CA TRP A 260 12.21 2.78 20.63
C TRP A 260 11.27 3.98 20.44
N PHE A 261 11.18 4.48 19.20
CA PHE A 261 10.43 5.69 18.86
C PHE A 261 8.93 5.59 19.19
N PHE A 262 8.29 4.46 18.87
CA PHE A 262 6.87 4.25 19.15
C PHE A 262 6.62 3.73 20.59
N GLY A 263 7.66 3.42 21.35
CA GLY A 263 7.51 2.89 22.71
C GLY A 263 6.82 1.52 22.78
N PRO A 264 6.53 1.03 24.00
CA PRO A 264 6.11 -0.36 24.22
C PRO A 264 4.68 -0.68 23.72
N SER A 265 3.79 0.32 23.62
CA SER A 265 2.41 0.15 23.13
C SER A 265 2.34 0.22 21.60
N SER A 266 3.22 -0.53 20.92
CA SER A 266 3.30 -0.54 19.47
C SER A 266 3.44 -1.94 18.88
N HIS A 267 2.87 -2.11 17.68
CA HIS A 267 2.94 -3.35 16.93
C HIS A 267 3.29 -3.08 15.46
N PHE A 268 4.12 -3.94 14.88
CA PHE A 268 4.66 -3.77 13.53
C PHE A 268 4.24 -4.93 12.64
N VAL A 269 3.64 -4.60 11.50
CA VAL A 269 3.12 -5.59 10.56
C VAL A 269 3.91 -5.47 9.25
N PHE A 270 4.58 -6.56 8.88
CA PHE A 270 5.33 -6.68 7.64
C PHE A 270 4.70 -7.74 6.74
N HIS A 271 4.88 -7.59 5.44
CA HIS A 271 4.37 -8.53 4.45
C HIS A 271 5.50 -8.98 3.52
N ASP A 272 5.87 -10.25 3.63
CA ASP A 272 6.92 -10.85 2.83
C ASP A 272 6.41 -11.25 1.44
N ALA A 273 6.82 -10.47 0.44
CA ALA A 273 6.61 -10.74 -0.98
C ALA A 273 7.83 -11.40 -1.63
N GLY A 274 8.66 -12.09 -0.84
CA GLY A 274 9.89 -12.77 -1.26
C GLY A 274 11.17 -12.04 -0.87
N GLY A 275 11.09 -10.97 -0.07
CA GLY A 275 12.25 -10.19 0.37
C GLY A 275 12.79 -10.56 1.76
N VAL A 276 12.06 -11.35 2.54
CA VAL A 276 12.51 -11.79 3.87
C VAL A 276 13.36 -13.05 3.72
N SER A 277 14.68 -12.86 3.56
CA SER A 277 15.67 -13.94 3.62
C SER A 277 15.78 -14.53 5.05
N PRO A 278 16.47 -15.66 5.25
CA PRO A 278 16.73 -16.20 6.59
C PRO A 278 17.40 -15.20 7.54
N GLU A 279 18.34 -14.39 7.05
CA GLU A 279 19.04 -13.37 7.82
C GLU A 279 18.11 -12.21 8.20
N VAL A 280 17.27 -11.76 7.25
CA VAL A 280 16.25 -10.75 7.52
C VAL A 280 15.22 -11.28 8.50
N ARG A 281 14.82 -12.54 8.38
CA ARG A 281 13.93 -13.20 9.34
C ARG A 281 14.55 -13.21 10.73
N ALA A 282 15.84 -13.53 10.84
CA ALA A 282 16.55 -13.51 12.10
C ALA A 282 16.59 -12.11 12.74
N ALA A 283 16.64 -11.04 11.94
CA ALA A 283 16.52 -9.66 12.45
C ALA A 283 15.13 -9.36 13.04
N PHE A 284 14.06 -9.94 12.50
CA PHE A 284 12.69 -9.80 13.04
C PHE A 284 12.39 -10.72 14.22
N GLU A 285 12.98 -11.91 14.25
CA GLU A 285 12.66 -13.00 15.19
C GLU A 285 12.60 -12.59 16.67
N PRO A 286 13.58 -11.85 17.23
CA PRO A 286 13.50 -11.40 18.62
C PRO A 286 12.26 -10.54 18.91
N TRP A 287 11.86 -9.71 17.95
CA TRP A 287 10.68 -8.85 18.06
C TRP A 287 9.37 -9.61 17.86
N VAL A 288 9.37 -10.66 17.03
CA VAL A 288 8.25 -11.59 16.88
C VAL A 288 8.01 -12.32 18.20
N ARG A 289 9.06 -12.87 18.81
CA ARG A 289 8.96 -13.55 20.12
C ARG A 289 8.50 -12.61 21.24
N ALA A 290 8.87 -11.33 21.16
CA ALA A 290 8.38 -10.30 22.08
C ALA A 290 6.93 -9.85 21.82
N GLY A 291 6.24 -10.42 20.80
CA GLY A 291 4.87 -10.04 20.44
C GLY A 291 4.74 -8.66 19.78
N ARG A 292 5.88 -8.04 19.39
CA ARG A 292 5.91 -6.70 18.79
C ARG A 292 5.81 -6.72 17.27
N VAL A 293 6.14 -7.84 16.63
CA VAL A 293 6.17 -7.96 15.17
C VAL A 293 5.29 -9.12 14.69
N THR A 294 4.54 -8.86 13.62
CA THR A 294 3.91 -9.88 12.78
C THR A 294 4.50 -9.81 11.37
N VAL A 295 4.88 -10.95 10.80
CA VAL A 295 5.32 -11.05 9.40
C VAL A 295 4.35 -11.95 8.66
N GLN A 296 3.65 -11.41 7.67
CA GLN A 296 2.70 -12.10 6.83
C GLN A 296 3.39 -12.63 5.56
N ASP A 297 3.31 -13.92 5.26
CA ASP A 297 3.73 -14.45 3.96
C ASP A 297 2.67 -14.10 2.92
N ILE A 298 3.04 -13.28 1.93
CA ILE A 298 2.18 -12.89 0.82
C ILE A 298 2.75 -13.32 -0.53
N ARG A 299 3.72 -14.24 -0.58
CA ARG A 299 4.45 -14.59 -1.82
C ARG A 299 3.54 -15.04 -2.96
N GLY A 300 2.38 -15.63 -2.64
CA GLY A 300 1.34 -15.99 -3.60
C GLY A 300 0.81 -14.82 -4.43
N GLN A 301 0.99 -13.58 -3.99
CA GLN A 301 0.63 -12.37 -4.76
C GLN A 301 1.32 -12.31 -6.12
N ALA A 302 2.47 -12.96 -6.29
CA ALA A 302 3.27 -12.93 -7.52
C ALA A 302 2.54 -13.52 -8.74
N GLU A 303 1.49 -14.32 -8.53
CA GLU A 303 0.62 -14.82 -9.60
C GLU A 303 -0.23 -13.71 -10.23
N PHE A 304 -0.47 -12.61 -9.51
CA PHE A 304 -1.39 -11.55 -9.90
C PHE A 304 -0.63 -10.25 -10.18
N ASP A 305 -0.39 -9.96 -11.45
CA ASP A 305 0.38 -8.80 -11.88
C ASP A 305 -0.33 -7.45 -11.62
N GLY A 306 -0.07 -6.86 -10.45
CA GLY A 306 -0.52 -5.53 -10.06
C GLY A 306 0.64 -4.55 -9.81
N TYR A 307 0.35 -3.38 -9.24
CA TYR A 307 1.36 -2.34 -9.05
C TYR A 307 2.34 -2.67 -7.91
N TYR A 308 3.65 -2.64 -8.20
CA TYR A 308 4.74 -2.68 -7.22
C TYR A 308 4.56 -3.78 -6.13
N HIS A 309 4.59 -5.05 -6.54
CA HIS A 309 4.33 -6.21 -5.67
C HIS A 309 3.00 -6.10 -4.90
N ASN A 310 1.97 -5.59 -5.56
CA ASN A 310 0.63 -5.39 -5.02
C ASN A 310 0.58 -4.53 -3.75
N GLN A 311 1.46 -3.53 -3.61
CA GLN A 311 1.57 -2.74 -2.37
C GLN A 311 0.23 -2.09 -1.92
N PHE A 312 -0.62 -1.65 -2.86
CA PHE A 312 -1.92 -1.09 -2.54
C PHE A 312 -2.85 -2.15 -1.93
N LEU A 313 -2.76 -3.41 -2.36
CA LEU A 313 -3.51 -4.52 -1.77
C LEU A 313 -3.05 -4.74 -0.34
N VAL A 314 -1.73 -4.77 -0.15
CA VAL A 314 -1.07 -5.04 1.13
C VAL A 314 -1.38 -4.01 2.21
N VAL A 315 -1.33 -2.72 1.88
CA VAL A 315 -1.68 -1.67 2.85
C VAL A 315 -3.16 -1.70 3.23
N ASN A 316 -4.06 -2.10 2.32
CA ASN A 316 -5.49 -2.28 2.64
C ASN A 316 -5.76 -3.55 3.45
N ASP A 317 -5.01 -4.62 3.18
CA ASP A 317 -5.02 -5.83 3.99
C ASP A 317 -4.65 -5.51 5.45
N CYS A 318 -3.56 -4.77 5.65
CA CYS A 318 -3.12 -4.33 6.97
C CYS A 318 -4.13 -3.39 7.63
N LEU A 319 -4.62 -2.38 6.90
CA LEU A 319 -5.62 -1.44 7.38
C LEU A 319 -6.82 -2.17 7.99
N HIS A 320 -7.41 -3.09 7.25
CA HIS A 320 -8.66 -3.71 7.65
C HIS A 320 -8.47 -4.80 8.71
N ARG A 321 -7.31 -5.48 8.72
CA ARG A 321 -6.95 -6.42 9.79
C ARG A 321 -6.74 -5.74 11.14
N TYR A 322 -6.14 -4.55 11.14
CA TYR A 322 -5.76 -3.81 12.36
C TYR A 322 -6.59 -2.54 12.58
N ARG A 323 -7.74 -2.41 11.90
CA ARG A 323 -8.57 -1.19 11.86
C ARG A 323 -8.95 -0.64 13.24
N TYR A 324 -9.15 -1.53 14.20
CA TYR A 324 -9.51 -1.23 15.59
C TYR A 324 -8.48 -1.81 16.57
N SER A 325 -7.21 -1.84 16.18
CA SER A 325 -6.13 -2.34 17.04
C SER A 325 -5.28 -1.22 17.65
N ALA A 326 -5.39 0.01 17.13
CA ALA A 326 -4.61 1.15 17.61
C ALA A 326 -5.33 2.49 17.49
N ASN A 327 -4.84 3.49 18.23
CA ASN A 327 -5.26 4.89 18.06
C ASN A 327 -4.75 5.47 16.74
N TRP A 328 -3.49 5.17 16.38
CA TRP A 328 -2.86 5.62 15.14
C TRP A 328 -2.19 4.48 14.38
N THR A 329 -2.38 4.46 13.06
CA THR A 329 -1.70 3.55 12.14
C THR A 329 -0.79 4.35 11.21
N PHE A 330 0.49 3.97 11.15
CA PHE A 330 1.52 4.62 10.34
C PHE A 330 1.82 3.79 9.08
N TYR A 331 2.00 4.49 7.96
CA TYR A 331 2.36 3.92 6.67
C TYR A 331 3.60 4.61 6.12
N PHE A 332 4.72 3.89 6.12
CA PHE A 332 6.03 4.35 5.64
C PHE A 332 6.92 3.12 5.32
N ASP A 333 8.02 3.33 4.62
CA ASP A 333 8.87 2.27 4.11
C ASP A 333 10.04 1.94 5.07
N VAL A 334 10.66 0.78 4.86
CA VAL A 334 11.73 0.24 5.73
C VAL A 334 13.10 0.91 5.54
N ASP A 335 13.20 1.90 4.66
CA ASP A 335 14.36 2.81 4.51
C ASP A 335 14.05 4.24 4.98
N GLU A 336 12.94 4.44 5.69
CA GLU A 336 12.47 5.72 6.19
C GLU A 336 12.41 5.75 7.73
N TYR A 337 12.81 6.87 8.34
CA TYR A 337 12.93 7.03 9.79
C TYR A 337 12.14 8.22 10.28
N ILE A 338 11.04 7.98 11.00
CA ILE A 338 10.19 9.04 11.55
C ILE A 338 10.93 9.81 12.64
N TYR A 339 10.91 11.13 12.61
CA TYR A 339 11.72 11.98 13.49
C TYR A 339 10.96 13.23 13.94
N LEU A 340 11.17 13.62 15.20
CA LEU A 340 10.62 14.83 15.79
C LEU A 340 11.71 15.93 15.83
N PRO A 341 11.55 17.04 15.07
CA PRO A 341 12.51 18.15 15.04
C PRO A 341 12.55 18.98 16.32
N GLU A 342 11.43 19.09 17.04
CA GLU A 342 11.32 19.93 18.22
C GLU A 342 11.94 19.25 19.44
N ARG A 343 12.83 19.96 20.13
CA ARG A 343 13.48 19.43 21.34
C ARG A 343 12.44 19.20 22.43
N ASN A 344 12.58 18.09 23.15
CA ASN A 344 11.69 17.67 24.24
C ASN A 344 10.22 17.38 23.82
N SER A 345 9.91 17.40 22.52
CA SER A 345 8.63 16.94 22.01
C SER A 345 8.58 15.41 22.03
N THR A 346 7.41 14.84 22.31
CA THR A 346 7.16 13.39 22.22
C THR A 346 6.15 13.09 21.11
N LEU A 347 6.09 11.83 20.68
CA LEU A 347 5.12 11.43 19.66
C LEU A 347 3.69 11.63 20.17
N GLU A 348 3.45 11.33 21.44
CA GLU A 348 2.17 11.54 22.12
C GLU A 348 1.74 13.01 22.09
N SER A 349 2.65 13.96 22.37
CA SER A 349 2.31 15.39 22.32
C SER A 349 1.97 15.85 20.90
N VAL A 350 2.73 15.38 19.89
CA VAL A 350 2.45 15.71 18.48
C VAL A 350 1.09 15.14 18.04
N LEU A 351 0.79 13.90 18.39
CA LEU A 351 -0.47 13.26 18.01
C LEU A 351 -1.66 13.82 18.77
N LYS A 352 -1.47 14.29 20.01
CA LYS A 352 -2.48 15.05 20.75
C LYS A 352 -2.83 16.35 20.03
N ASP A 353 -1.84 17.09 19.53
CA ASP A 353 -2.06 18.30 18.74
C ASP A 353 -2.78 18.01 17.42
N PHE A 354 -2.58 16.82 16.86
CA PHE A 354 -3.20 16.37 15.61
C PHE A 354 -4.53 15.63 15.80
N SER A 355 -5.02 15.47 17.04
CA SER A 355 -6.19 14.64 17.37
C SER A 355 -7.50 15.04 16.69
N ASN A 356 -7.64 16.31 16.29
CA ASN A 356 -8.78 16.82 15.52
C ASN A 356 -8.77 16.40 14.04
N TYR A 357 -7.69 15.77 13.57
CA TYR A 357 -7.55 15.26 12.23
C TYR A 357 -7.61 13.73 12.23
N THR A 358 -8.19 13.18 11.17
CA THR A 358 -8.23 11.73 10.96
C THR A 358 -6.90 11.23 10.41
N GLN A 359 -6.23 12.05 9.60
CA GLN A 359 -4.98 11.72 8.93
C GLN A 359 -4.05 12.93 8.95
N PHE A 360 -2.75 12.69 9.00
CA PHE A 360 -1.76 13.70 8.68
C PHE A 360 -0.64 13.13 7.82
N THR A 361 -0.14 13.93 6.88
CA THR A 361 1.03 13.56 6.07
C THR A 361 2.31 14.07 6.71
N ILE A 362 3.40 13.33 6.56
CA ILE A 362 4.73 13.58 7.10
C ILE A 362 5.65 13.91 5.92
N GLU A 363 6.42 14.98 6.04
CA GLU A 363 7.32 15.43 4.98
C GLU A 363 8.69 14.75 5.04
N GLN A 364 9.28 14.55 3.85
CA GLN A 364 10.55 13.86 3.67
C GLN A 364 11.77 14.78 3.84
N ASN A 365 12.76 14.29 4.57
CA ASN A 365 14.17 14.68 4.54
C ASN A 365 14.98 13.63 3.76
N PRO A 366 15.28 13.84 2.47
CA PRO A 366 16.05 12.89 1.69
C PRO A 366 17.51 12.91 2.11
N MET A 367 18.04 11.73 2.38
CA MET A 367 19.44 11.50 2.69
C MET A 367 20.13 10.89 1.48
N SER A 368 21.41 11.20 1.31
CA SER A 368 22.26 10.42 0.42
C SER A 368 22.32 8.98 0.91
N SER A 369 22.32 8.04 -0.03
CA SER A 369 22.47 6.61 0.25
C SER A 369 23.91 6.11 0.05
N GLU A 370 24.88 7.01 -0.11
CA GLU A 370 26.29 6.65 -0.33
C GLU A 370 27.37 7.63 0.13
N LEU A 371 27.04 8.91 0.35
CA LEU A 371 28.01 9.90 0.78
C LEU A 371 28.37 9.69 2.26
N CYS A 372 29.64 9.47 2.52
CA CYS A 372 30.24 9.35 3.85
C CYS A 372 31.48 10.24 3.96
N PHE A 373 32.01 10.42 5.16
CA PHE A 373 33.28 11.13 5.33
C PHE A 373 34.48 10.23 5.04
N ASN A 374 35.52 10.80 4.45
CA ASN A 374 36.85 10.22 4.46
C ASN A 374 37.51 10.49 5.82
N ASP A 375 37.09 9.75 6.84
CA ASP A 375 37.55 9.90 8.22
C ASP A 375 38.14 8.59 8.72
N PRO A 376 39.49 8.52 8.92
CA PRO A 376 40.16 7.29 9.33
C PRO A 376 39.81 6.85 10.75
N THR A 377 39.13 7.69 11.54
CA THR A 377 38.68 7.34 12.90
C THR A 377 37.35 6.57 12.90
N GLN A 378 36.64 6.52 11.77
CA GLN A 378 35.36 5.85 11.66
C GLN A 378 35.52 4.36 11.37
N ASP A 379 34.72 3.55 12.06
CA ASP A 379 34.60 2.11 11.81
C ASP A 379 33.26 1.83 11.11
N TYR A 380 33.19 2.20 9.83
CA TYR A 380 31.96 2.12 9.04
C TYR A 380 31.28 0.74 9.00
N PRO A 381 32.02 -0.38 8.93
CA PRO A 381 31.41 -1.71 8.99
C PRO A 381 30.64 -1.98 10.29
N ARG A 382 31.01 -1.34 11.41
CA ARG A 382 30.31 -1.47 12.70
C ARG A 382 29.24 -0.40 12.93
N GLN A 383 29.13 0.56 12.02
CA GLN A 383 28.14 1.63 12.08
C GLN A 383 26.86 1.27 11.32
N TRP A 384 25.74 1.62 11.93
CA TRP A 384 24.43 1.69 11.32
C TRP A 384 24.41 2.76 10.22
N GLY A 385 23.54 2.62 9.24
CA GLY A 385 23.50 3.52 8.09
C GLY A 385 23.20 4.96 8.48
N PHE A 386 22.29 5.21 9.43
CA PHE A 386 22.05 6.58 9.90
C PHE A 386 23.20 7.18 10.74
N GLU A 387 24.22 6.39 11.13
CA GLU A 387 25.44 6.90 11.77
C GLU A 387 26.47 7.42 10.76
N LYS A 388 26.39 6.96 9.51
CA LYS A 388 27.40 7.20 8.46
C LYS A 388 26.89 7.98 7.25
N LEU A 389 25.60 7.82 6.90
CA LEU A 389 24.95 8.55 5.82
C LEU A 389 24.42 9.90 6.33
N LEU A 390 25.31 10.89 6.44
CA LEU A 390 25.05 12.14 7.16
C LEU A 390 24.79 13.34 6.25
N PHE A 391 24.44 13.10 5.00
CA PHE A 391 24.29 14.16 3.99
C PHE A 391 22.85 14.23 3.50
N ARG A 392 22.16 15.31 3.87
CA ARG A 392 20.76 15.58 3.51
C ARG A 392 20.67 16.47 2.28
N GLU A 393 19.80 16.14 1.35
CA GLU A 393 19.49 17.01 0.21
C GLU A 393 18.84 18.32 0.70
N SER A 394 19.34 19.48 0.24
CA SER A 394 18.97 20.79 0.80
C SER A 394 17.98 21.62 -0.01
N ARG A 395 17.53 21.14 -1.18
CA ARG A 395 16.57 21.90 -2.02
C ARG A 395 15.23 22.07 -1.32
N THR A 396 14.70 23.29 -1.40
CA THR A 396 13.39 23.72 -0.87
C THR A 396 12.40 24.01 -2.01
N GLY A 397 11.10 24.11 -1.70
CA GLY A 397 10.06 24.44 -2.69
C GLY A 397 9.74 23.33 -3.69
N ILE A 398 10.16 22.10 -3.42
CA ILE A 398 9.92 20.92 -4.27
C ILE A 398 8.83 20.06 -3.65
N ARG A 399 7.88 19.61 -4.47
CA ARG A 399 6.91 18.60 -4.05
C ARG A 399 7.63 17.26 -3.86
N ARG A 400 7.69 16.79 -2.62
CA ARG A 400 8.25 15.48 -2.26
C ARG A 400 7.14 14.48 -1.97
N ASP A 401 7.48 13.21 -2.10
CA ASP A 401 6.63 12.13 -1.63
C ASP A 401 6.44 12.24 -0.12
N ARG A 402 5.25 11.85 0.31
CA ARG A 402 4.85 11.95 1.71
C ARG A 402 4.47 10.57 2.21
N LYS A 403 4.68 10.39 3.49
CA LYS A 403 4.15 9.27 4.27
C LYS A 403 3.11 9.81 5.23
N TYR A 404 2.41 8.95 5.96
CA TYR A 404 1.29 9.43 6.75
C TYR A 404 0.98 8.52 7.93
N ALA A 405 0.24 9.08 8.88
CA ALA A 405 -0.47 8.30 9.86
C ALA A 405 -1.96 8.64 9.82
N ILE A 406 -2.77 7.68 10.25
CA ILE A 406 -4.22 7.74 10.17
C ILE A 406 -4.87 7.04 11.37
N GLN A 407 -6.00 7.56 11.81
CA GLN A 407 -6.91 6.85 12.71
C GLN A 407 -7.69 5.81 11.89
N ALA A 408 -7.17 4.58 11.81
CA ALA A 408 -7.68 3.54 10.90
C ALA A 408 -9.19 3.26 11.03
N LYS A 409 -9.77 3.38 12.23
CA LYS A 409 -11.22 3.27 12.48
C LYS A 409 -12.07 4.13 11.53
N ASN A 410 -11.55 5.28 11.10
CA ASN A 410 -12.22 6.25 10.24
C ASN A 410 -11.92 6.08 8.74
N ALA A 411 -11.21 5.01 8.33
CA ALA A 411 -10.83 4.77 6.94
C ALA A 411 -11.58 3.57 6.32
N TYR A 412 -12.00 3.72 5.06
CA TYR A 412 -12.65 2.65 4.28
C TYR A 412 -11.72 1.97 3.28
N ALA A 413 -10.61 2.63 2.93
CA ALA A 413 -9.50 2.09 2.17
C ALA A 413 -8.28 3.02 2.39
N THR A 414 -7.11 2.62 1.92
CA THR A 414 -5.90 3.45 2.04
C THR A 414 -4.96 3.33 0.84
N GLY A 415 -4.13 4.35 0.62
CA GLY A 415 -3.09 4.37 -0.41
C GLY A 415 -1.68 4.32 0.19
N VAL A 416 -0.65 4.43 -0.65
CA VAL A 416 0.75 4.32 -0.19
C VAL A 416 1.35 5.64 0.32
N HIS A 417 0.80 6.78 -0.10
CA HIS A 417 1.26 8.12 0.34
C HIS A 417 0.22 8.89 1.17
N MET A 418 -1.06 8.54 1.02
CA MET A 418 -2.19 9.03 1.81
C MET A 418 -3.42 8.19 1.51
N SER A 419 -4.45 8.30 2.35
CA SER A 419 -5.80 7.85 2.03
C SER A 419 -6.69 9.01 1.55
N GLU A 420 -7.50 8.73 0.53
CA GLU A 420 -8.62 9.57 0.08
C GLU A 420 -9.98 9.05 0.55
N ASN A 421 -10.02 7.85 1.16
CA ASN A 421 -11.24 7.15 1.51
C ASN A 421 -11.47 7.17 3.04
N VAL A 422 -11.56 8.37 3.59
CA VAL A 422 -11.60 8.63 5.05
C VAL A 422 -12.76 9.50 5.47
N ILE A 423 -13.21 9.35 6.71
CA ILE A 423 -14.11 10.31 7.37
C ILE A 423 -13.28 11.26 8.21
N GLY A 424 -13.43 12.57 7.99
CA GLY A 424 -12.79 13.63 8.77
C GLY A 424 -11.76 14.42 7.97
N LYS A 425 -11.02 15.29 8.66
CA LYS A 425 -10.06 16.22 8.04
C LYS A 425 -8.67 15.60 7.93
N THR A 426 -7.91 16.05 6.92
CA THR A 426 -6.49 15.70 6.75
C THR A 426 -5.61 16.92 7.01
N LEU A 427 -4.49 16.73 7.72
CA LEU A 427 -3.46 17.74 7.95
C LEU A 427 -2.25 17.49 7.04
N HIS A 428 -1.75 18.54 6.40
CA HIS A 428 -0.60 18.44 5.49
C HIS A 428 0.64 19.22 5.94
N GLN A 429 0.47 20.31 6.69
CA GLN A 429 1.59 21.12 7.17
C GLN A 429 2.02 20.60 8.54
N THR A 430 3.08 19.77 8.55
CA THR A 430 3.53 19.02 9.73
C THR A 430 5.05 19.10 9.93
N GLU A 431 5.78 19.64 8.97
CA GLU A 431 7.24 19.64 8.85
C GLU A 431 7.98 20.25 10.07
N THR A 432 7.32 21.13 10.81
CA THR A 432 7.85 21.73 12.05
C THR A 432 7.71 20.85 13.28
N LYS A 433 6.85 19.81 13.23
CA LYS A 433 6.54 18.91 14.36
C LYS A 433 6.93 17.47 14.12
N ILE A 434 6.90 17.01 12.87
CA ILE A 434 7.25 15.63 12.49
C ILE A 434 7.73 15.59 11.03
N ARG A 435 8.76 14.81 10.79
CA ARG A 435 9.36 14.56 9.46
C ARG A 435 9.88 13.14 9.38
N TYR A 436 10.32 12.69 8.22
CA TYR A 436 11.01 11.41 8.12
C TYR A 436 12.29 11.53 7.31
N TYR A 437 13.36 10.85 7.74
CA TYR A 437 14.58 10.73 6.95
C TYR A 437 14.46 9.55 5.98
N HIS A 438 14.65 9.80 4.69
CA HIS A 438 14.54 8.77 3.65
C HIS A 438 15.92 8.45 3.10
N TYR A 439 16.42 7.26 3.39
CA TYR A 439 17.70 6.74 2.89
C TYR A 439 17.47 5.87 1.66
N HIS A 440 17.03 6.52 0.58
CA HIS A 440 16.49 5.85 -0.60
C HIS A 440 17.34 4.68 -1.11
N ASN A 441 16.72 3.51 -1.27
CA ASN A 441 17.34 2.26 -1.74
C ASN A 441 18.45 1.68 -0.85
N SER A 442 18.75 2.29 0.31
CA SER A 442 19.78 1.76 1.21
C SER A 442 19.41 0.40 1.79
N ILE A 443 18.12 0.05 1.85
CA ILE A 443 17.64 -1.23 2.36
C ILE A 443 18.01 -2.42 1.46
N GLN A 444 18.22 -2.20 0.15
CA GLN A 444 18.55 -3.25 -0.82
C GLN A 444 20.06 -3.39 -1.07
N VAL A 445 20.88 -2.54 -0.45
CA VAL A 445 22.34 -2.62 -0.58
C VAL A 445 22.86 -3.66 0.41
N LEU A 446 23.43 -4.74 -0.13
CA LEU A 446 24.14 -5.75 0.65
C LEU A 446 25.56 -5.24 0.95
N GLY A 447 25.94 -5.19 2.22
CA GLY A 447 27.27 -4.74 2.66
C GLY A 447 27.37 -3.25 2.97
N GLU A 448 28.51 -2.64 2.62
CA GLU A 448 28.83 -1.25 3.00
C GLU A 448 28.05 -0.24 2.15
N LEU A 449 27.42 0.73 2.83
CA LEU A 449 26.66 1.80 2.21
C LEU A 449 27.56 2.93 1.71
N CYS A 450 28.67 3.19 2.40
CA CYS A 450 29.62 4.22 2.02
C CYS A 450 30.33 3.86 0.71
N ARG A 451 29.93 4.51 -0.38
CA ARG A 451 30.53 4.31 -1.71
C ARG A 451 31.27 5.55 -2.21
N LYS A 452 30.98 6.71 -1.63
CA LYS A 452 31.61 7.99 -1.99
C LYS A 452 32.05 8.73 -0.73
N PHE A 453 33.33 9.10 -0.69
CA PHE A 453 33.96 9.69 0.48
C PHE A 453 34.23 11.17 0.27
N LEU A 454 33.76 11.99 1.21
CA LEU A 454 33.90 13.45 1.22
C LEU A 454 34.95 13.88 2.25
N PRO A 455 35.72 14.95 2.01
CA PRO A 455 36.63 15.47 3.01
C PRO A 455 35.86 15.97 4.24
N LEU A 456 36.49 15.95 5.42
CA LEU A 456 35.88 16.44 6.67
C LEU A 456 35.41 17.90 6.58
N SER A 457 36.02 18.71 5.72
CA SER A 457 35.59 20.09 5.45
C SER A 457 34.16 20.19 4.89
N ALA A 458 33.62 19.11 4.30
CA ALA A 458 32.24 19.05 3.82
C ALA A 458 31.20 19.21 4.93
N LYS A 459 31.59 19.04 6.21
CA LYS A 459 30.70 19.28 7.36
C LYS A 459 30.14 20.71 7.39
N ASN A 460 30.92 21.67 6.93
CA ASN A 460 30.57 23.10 6.99
C ASN A 460 30.18 23.69 5.63
N ASN A 461 30.15 22.87 4.57
CA ASN A 461 29.95 23.32 3.19
C ASN A 461 28.78 22.61 2.52
N VAL A 462 28.16 23.26 1.53
CA VAL A 462 27.24 22.58 0.61
C VAL A 462 28.06 21.73 -0.34
N THR A 463 27.79 20.43 -0.36
CA THR A 463 28.43 19.49 -1.27
C THR A 463 27.52 19.23 -2.47
N TRP A 464 28.06 19.36 -3.68
CA TRP A 464 27.34 19.01 -4.90
C TRP A 464 27.71 17.59 -5.33
N TYR A 465 26.71 16.73 -5.46
CA TYR A 465 26.87 15.37 -5.94
C TYR A 465 25.68 14.99 -6.81
N ASP A 466 25.92 14.42 -7.98
CA ASP A 466 24.88 14.09 -8.98
C ASP A 466 23.88 15.22 -9.26
N LYS A 467 24.40 16.45 -9.36
CA LYS A 467 23.63 17.70 -9.60
C LYS A 467 22.64 18.04 -8.47
N LEU A 468 22.79 17.43 -7.29
CA LEU A 468 22.01 17.72 -6.11
C LEU A 468 22.88 18.35 -5.02
N PRO A 469 22.38 19.38 -4.32
CA PRO A 469 23.07 19.97 -3.18
C PRO A 469 22.78 19.18 -1.90
N TYR A 470 23.83 18.84 -1.18
CA TYR A 470 23.79 18.13 0.10
C TYR A 470 24.42 18.98 1.22
N VAL A 471 23.84 18.88 2.40
CA VAL A 471 24.35 19.50 3.63
C VAL A 471 24.49 18.46 4.72
N TYR A 472 25.45 18.66 5.62
CA TYR A 472 25.65 17.78 6.76
C TYR A 472 24.46 17.85 7.73
N ASP A 473 23.98 16.68 8.15
CA ASP A 473 22.88 16.50 9.09
C ASP A 473 23.15 15.25 9.95
N ASP A 474 23.40 15.47 11.24
CA ASP A 474 23.70 14.41 12.22
C ASP A 474 22.59 14.19 13.25
N SER A 475 21.38 14.70 12.96
CA SER A 475 20.23 14.53 13.85
C SER A 475 19.97 13.07 14.21
N MET A 476 20.05 12.16 13.23
CA MET A 476 19.83 10.73 13.46
C MET A 476 21.02 10.05 14.14
N LYS A 477 22.26 10.42 13.77
CA LYS A 477 23.49 9.87 14.36
C LYS A 477 23.52 10.04 15.88
N LYS A 478 23.04 11.18 16.39
CA LYS A 478 22.97 11.48 17.83
C LYS A 478 22.13 10.48 18.64
N LEU A 479 21.23 9.74 17.99
CA LEU A 479 20.36 8.76 18.65
C LEU A 479 20.97 7.35 18.70
N ALA A 480 22.05 7.09 17.96
CA ALA A 480 22.57 5.75 17.74
C ALA A 480 22.89 4.97 19.02
N THR A 481 23.63 5.60 19.94
CA THR A 481 23.98 4.98 21.23
C THR A 481 22.73 4.61 22.02
N THR A 482 21.78 5.55 22.13
CA THR A 482 20.51 5.35 22.85
C THR A 482 19.73 4.17 22.29
N ILE A 483 19.64 4.07 20.97
CA ILE A 483 18.85 3.01 20.31
C ILE A 483 19.54 1.65 20.41
N LYS A 484 20.87 1.58 20.25
CA LYS A 484 21.64 0.35 20.43
C LYS A 484 21.55 -0.17 21.86
N GLU A 485 21.59 0.72 22.84
CA GLU A 485 21.37 0.38 24.26
C GLU A 485 19.94 -0.10 24.50
N PHE A 486 18.94 0.60 23.96
CA PHE A 486 17.54 0.18 24.02
C PHE A 486 17.32 -1.22 23.43
N GLU A 487 17.87 -1.51 22.25
CA GLU A 487 17.77 -2.83 21.60
C GLU A 487 18.33 -3.90 22.53
N ARG A 488 19.56 -3.70 23.03
CA ARG A 488 20.24 -4.65 23.92
C ARG A 488 19.45 -4.92 25.20
N ASN A 489 18.87 -3.87 25.80
CA ASN A 489 18.09 -3.99 27.03
C ASN A 489 16.72 -4.63 26.80
N THR A 490 16.15 -4.50 25.60
CA THR A 490 14.79 -4.97 25.30
C THR A 490 14.77 -6.42 24.80
N ILE A 491 15.68 -6.79 23.90
CA ILE A 491 15.69 -8.12 23.26
C ILE A 491 16.97 -8.92 23.51
N GLY A 492 17.86 -8.41 24.36
CA GLY A 492 19.13 -9.04 24.67
C GLY A 492 20.21 -8.81 23.59
N PRO A 493 21.40 -9.41 23.77
CA PRO A 493 22.46 -9.36 22.78
C PRO A 493 22.05 -10.13 21.51
N VAL A 494 21.95 -9.41 20.40
CA VAL A 494 21.74 -10.01 19.07
C VAL A 494 23.10 -10.39 18.49
N GLN A 495 23.27 -11.65 18.07
CA GLN A 495 24.48 -12.07 17.35
C GLN A 495 24.66 -11.19 16.10
N ALA A 496 25.88 -10.69 15.89
CA ALA A 496 26.20 -9.97 14.66
C ALA A 496 26.08 -10.95 13.49
N TYR A 497 25.23 -10.63 12.52
CA TYR A 497 25.21 -11.33 11.25
C TYR A 497 26.53 -10.99 10.54
N SER A 498 27.33 -12.02 10.26
CA SER A 498 28.63 -11.89 9.57
C SER A 498 28.45 -11.92 8.07
#